data_AF-A0A1H6WJS1-F1
#
_entry.id   AF-A0A1H6WJS1-F1
#
_cell.length_a   1.000
_cell.length_b   1.000
_cell.length_c   1.000
_cell.angle_alpha   90.00
_cell.angle_beta   90.00
_cell.angle_gamma   90.00
#
_symmetry.space_group_name_H-M   'P 1'
#
loop_
_entity.id
_entity.type
_entity.pdbx_description
1 polymer ?
#
loop_
_entity_poly.entity_id
_entity_poly.type
_entity_poly.pdbx_seq_one_letter_code
_entity_poly.pdbx_strand_id
1 'polypeptide(L)'
;MRRRLLSAAGRTTLVVLAGACAVSLSYLSGAYLSGAMGEAATTSASGSAQTPSASADRELLARGEYVARAADCAGCHTAPEHGAPYAGGLGMGSPFGTITSSNITPDAQYGIGRYSYDEFARALREGVARGGKRLYPAMPYASFAKITDDDMRALYAYMMRGVAPVAKPAPPSDVAFPFNQRWALRFWQMAFMPRGVYRPRADRDAQWNRGAYLVQSLGHCGACHTPRGAGYQERGYDESSRTYLTGGINDHWFAPNLTGDAGSGLGRMKPGEIAAFLKTGHAAGVVAYGSMVEQIEDSTQYLSDDDLQAIARYLKSLPAQQPSGTYTPRADPARSPANGSRVSDRLSIGFNVYRSFCARCHRDDGAGIPGAFPALAGNPSVLAEDTTSLIRLLIEGGNSPSTLTGPPRQAMPAFVGTLADVQIAQVLTYVRSAWGNNAQPITANDVSALREILHK
;
A
#
# COMPACT_ATOMS: atom_id res chain seq x y z
N MET A 1 14.60 -33.15 -56.84
CA MET A 1 13.78 -32.41 -57.83
C MET A 1 13.84 -30.93 -57.46
N ARG A 2 14.63 -30.12 -58.19
CA ARG A 2 14.22 -28.94 -59.01
C ARG A 2 13.42 -27.88 -58.20
N ARG A 3 13.71 -26.57 -58.15
CA ARG A 3 14.62 -25.58 -58.79
C ARG A 3 14.45 -24.29 -57.93
N ARG A 4 15.49 -23.51 -57.57
CA ARG A 4 16.04 -22.32 -58.29
C ARG A 4 14.98 -21.19 -58.47
N LEU A 5 15.15 -19.88 -58.20
CA LEU A 5 16.28 -18.91 -58.20
C LEU A 5 15.83 -17.53 -57.63
N LEU A 6 16.80 -16.72 -57.14
CA LEU A 6 17.06 -15.26 -57.39
C LEU A 6 15.90 -14.23 -57.22
N SER A 7 16.06 -12.94 -56.94
CA SER A 7 17.11 -11.93 -56.70
C SER A 7 16.35 -10.60 -56.76
N ALA A 8 16.66 -9.59 -55.93
CA ALA A 8 16.89 -8.21 -56.40
C ALA A 8 17.08 -7.23 -55.23
N ALA A 9 18.05 -6.34 -55.44
CA ALA A 9 18.47 -5.26 -54.57
C ALA A 9 17.84 -3.91 -54.99
N GLY A 10 17.99 -2.90 -54.13
CA GLY A 10 17.71 -1.47 -54.36
C GLY A 10 17.22 -0.86 -53.05
N ARG A 11 17.98 -0.17 -52.19
CA ARG A 11 18.93 0.95 -52.30
C ARG A 11 18.26 2.29 -52.65
N THR A 12 18.39 3.23 -51.70
CA THR A 12 18.27 4.72 -51.79
C THR A 12 16.83 5.26 -51.93
N THR A 13 16.36 6.30 -51.21
CA THR A 13 16.99 7.61 -51.01
C THR A 13 16.38 8.35 -49.80
N LEU A 14 17.26 9.04 -49.05
CA LEU A 14 17.01 10.02 -48.00
C LEU A 14 16.46 11.32 -48.62
N VAL A 15 15.35 11.89 -48.13
CA VAL A 15 14.94 13.26 -48.50
C VAL A 15 15.09 14.16 -47.27
N VAL A 16 16.16 14.96 -47.31
CA VAL A 16 16.39 16.14 -46.48
C VAL A 16 15.84 17.32 -47.27
N LEU A 17 14.95 18.11 -46.67
CA LEU A 17 14.56 19.43 -47.20
C LEU A 17 14.93 20.49 -46.17
N ALA A 18 16.11 21.07 -46.38
CA ALA A 18 16.49 22.38 -45.89
C ALA A 18 16.13 23.41 -46.97
N GLY A 19 15.45 24.49 -46.59
CA GLY A 19 15.15 25.61 -47.48
C GLY A 19 15.21 26.90 -46.67
N ALA A 20 16.33 27.62 -46.83
CA ALA A 20 16.55 28.96 -46.32
C ALA A 20 16.62 29.96 -47.48
N CYS A 21 16.35 31.23 -47.14
CA CYS A 21 16.65 32.47 -47.86
C CYS A 21 15.76 32.86 -49.06
N ALA A 22 15.03 33.97 -48.88
CA ALA A 22 15.09 35.09 -49.81
C ALA A 22 14.73 36.41 -49.08
N VAL A 23 15.73 37.29 -48.99
CA VAL A 23 15.61 38.71 -48.63
C VAL A 23 15.20 39.47 -49.89
N SER A 24 14.30 40.43 -49.77
CA SER A 24 14.04 41.43 -50.82
C SER A 24 13.68 42.77 -50.18
N LEU A 25 14.65 43.68 -50.14
CA LEU A 25 14.43 45.12 -49.95
C LEU A 25 13.90 45.72 -51.26
N SER A 26 12.90 46.60 -51.18
CA SER A 26 12.70 47.72 -52.12
C SER A 26 11.86 48.82 -51.47
N TYR A 27 12.49 49.97 -51.28
CA TYR A 27 11.93 51.32 -51.10
C TYR A 27 11.10 51.73 -52.36
N LEU A 28 10.19 52.71 -52.42
CA LEU A 28 10.20 54.10 -51.92
C LEU A 28 8.85 54.80 -52.27
N SER A 29 8.58 55.94 -51.59
CA SER A 29 7.63 57.04 -51.91
C SER A 29 6.16 56.85 -51.49
N GLY A 30 5.48 57.73 -50.76
CA GLY A 30 5.76 59.09 -50.29
C GLY A 30 4.53 59.98 -50.51
N ALA A 31 3.82 60.38 -49.46
CA ALA A 31 2.97 61.58 -49.45
C ALA A 31 2.59 61.99 -48.01
N TYR A 32 2.78 63.29 -47.76
CA TYR A 32 2.65 64.03 -46.50
C TYR A 32 1.20 64.23 -46.06
N LEU A 33 0.96 64.39 -44.74
CA LEU A 33 0.37 65.62 -44.15
C LEU A 33 0.22 65.55 -42.61
N SER A 34 0.86 66.51 -41.95
CA SER A 34 0.51 67.23 -40.72
C SER A 34 0.13 66.49 -39.42
N GLY A 35 1.11 66.46 -38.49
CA GLY A 35 1.11 67.34 -37.31
C GLY A 35 0.19 67.02 -36.13
N ALA A 36 0.75 66.41 -35.08
CA ALA A 36 0.54 66.81 -33.68
C ALA A 36 1.61 66.13 -32.80
N MET A 37 2.40 66.92 -32.09
CA MET A 37 3.33 66.43 -31.07
C MET A 37 2.54 66.08 -29.82
N GLY A 38 2.70 64.85 -29.31
CA GLY A 38 2.17 64.40 -28.03
C GLY A 38 3.20 63.51 -27.36
N GLU A 39 3.59 63.89 -26.15
CA GLU A 39 4.67 63.32 -25.34
C GLU A 39 4.65 61.79 -25.23
N ALA A 40 5.86 61.24 -25.27
CA ALA A 40 6.16 59.85 -24.95
C ALA A 40 5.85 59.56 -23.48
N ALA A 41 4.84 58.74 -23.22
CA ALA A 41 4.70 57.99 -21.98
C ALA A 41 4.98 56.52 -22.29
N THR A 42 6.23 56.10 -22.10
CA THR A 42 6.58 54.69 -21.97
C THR A 42 5.94 54.15 -20.70
N THR A 43 4.73 53.60 -20.80
CA THR A 43 4.15 52.75 -19.77
C THR A 43 4.91 51.43 -19.74
N SER A 44 5.98 51.41 -18.95
CA SER A 44 6.57 50.18 -18.42
C SER A 44 5.49 49.48 -17.59
N ALA A 45 4.83 48.49 -18.19
CA ALA A 45 4.01 47.53 -17.45
C ALA A 45 4.97 46.67 -16.61
N SER A 46 5.25 47.14 -15.39
CA SER A 46 5.81 46.33 -14.32
C SER A 46 4.79 45.24 -13.99
N GLY A 47 4.95 44.08 -14.61
CA GLY A 47 4.31 42.85 -14.19
C GLY A 47 4.73 42.56 -12.76
N SER A 48 3.88 42.92 -11.80
CA SER A 48 4.02 42.49 -10.42
C SER A 48 3.97 40.96 -10.40
N ALA A 49 5.12 40.32 -10.22
CA ALA A 49 5.18 38.93 -9.83
C ALA A 49 4.38 38.81 -8.52
N GLN A 50 3.20 38.20 -8.60
CA GLN A 50 2.33 37.98 -7.45
C GLN A 50 3.04 37.00 -6.53
N THR A 51 3.54 37.50 -5.41
CA THR A 51 3.93 36.68 -4.26
C THR A 51 2.77 35.73 -3.94
N PRO A 52 3.01 34.42 -3.75
CA PRO A 52 1.96 33.50 -3.33
C PRO A 52 1.20 34.09 -2.14
N SER A 53 -0.14 34.13 -2.23
CA SER A 53 -0.94 34.60 -1.12
C SER A 53 -0.75 33.66 0.08
N ALA A 54 -0.73 34.20 1.30
CA ALA A 54 -0.61 33.39 2.53
C ALA A 54 -1.73 32.33 2.67
N SER A 55 -2.84 32.46 1.94
CA SER A 55 -3.85 31.39 1.81
C SER A 55 -3.40 30.25 0.91
N ALA A 56 -2.82 30.54 -0.27
CA ALA A 56 -2.32 29.52 -1.19
C ALA A 56 -1.20 28.68 -0.55
N ASP A 57 -0.31 29.31 0.23
CA ASP A 57 0.73 28.58 0.95
C ASP A 57 0.15 27.66 2.04
N ARG A 58 -0.88 28.10 2.77
CA ARG A 58 -1.57 27.26 3.76
C ARG A 58 -2.28 26.08 3.13
N GLU A 59 -2.96 26.28 2.00
CA GLU A 59 -3.61 25.21 1.25
C GLU A 59 -2.61 24.18 0.71
N LEU A 60 -1.46 24.64 0.21
CA LEU A 60 -0.38 23.77 -0.26
C LEU A 60 0.18 22.91 0.88
N LEU A 61 0.43 23.49 2.05
CA LEU A 61 0.91 22.75 3.21
C LEU A 61 -0.13 21.78 3.76
N ALA A 62 -1.40 22.18 3.82
CA ALA A 62 -2.50 21.30 4.23
C ALA A 62 -2.66 20.11 3.27
N ARG A 63 -2.54 20.33 1.97
CA ARG A 63 -2.54 19.25 0.99
C ARG A 63 -1.31 18.36 1.14
N GLY A 64 -0.14 18.93 1.40
CA GLY A 64 1.09 18.16 1.63
C GLY A 64 1.01 17.28 2.89
N GLU A 65 0.41 17.79 3.96
CA GLU A 65 0.13 17.02 5.17
C GLU A 65 -0.82 15.87 4.88
N TYR A 66 -1.91 16.14 4.15
CA TYR A 66 -2.86 15.12 3.72
C TYR A 66 -2.18 14.01 2.91
N VAL A 67 -1.33 14.39 1.95
CA VAL A 67 -0.57 13.44 1.13
C VAL A 67 0.43 12.65 1.99
N ALA A 68 1.09 13.27 2.97
CA ALA A 68 2.02 12.59 3.87
C ALA A 68 1.31 11.53 4.72
N ARG A 69 0.11 11.84 5.24
CA ARG A 69 -0.74 10.89 5.97
C ARG A 69 -1.24 9.79 5.05
N ALA A 70 -1.75 10.14 3.86
CA ALA A 70 -2.21 9.17 2.87
C ALA A 70 -1.11 8.19 2.42
N ALA A 71 0.15 8.66 2.39
CA ALA A 71 1.33 7.87 2.05
C ALA A 71 1.94 7.10 3.23
N ASP A 72 1.34 7.21 4.42
CA ASP A 72 1.84 6.63 5.68
C ASP A 72 3.31 7.00 5.99
N CYS A 73 3.69 8.25 5.72
CA CYS A 73 5.07 8.69 5.95
C CYS A 73 5.45 8.58 7.43
N ALA A 74 4.52 8.90 8.34
CA ALA A 74 4.78 8.90 9.77
C ALA A 74 4.89 7.49 10.36
N GLY A 75 4.03 6.55 9.94
CA GLY A 75 4.05 5.17 10.42
C GLY A 75 5.38 4.48 10.13
N CYS A 76 5.98 4.73 8.97
CA CYS A 76 7.29 4.18 8.62
C CYS A 76 8.48 5.00 9.14
N HIS A 77 8.38 6.33 9.18
CA HIS A 77 9.50 7.21 9.53
C HIS A 77 9.46 7.73 10.97
N THR A 78 8.80 7.02 11.89
CA THR A 78 8.84 7.36 13.32
C THR A 78 9.25 6.13 14.09
N ALA A 79 10.25 6.25 14.97
CA ALA A 79 10.64 5.14 15.83
C ALA A 79 9.50 4.81 16.82
N PRO A 80 9.20 3.52 17.07
CA PRO A 80 8.08 3.13 17.92
C PRO A 80 8.26 3.56 19.38
N GLU A 81 9.51 3.60 19.87
CA GLU A 81 9.83 4.04 21.22
C GLU A 81 10.36 5.47 21.21
N HIS A 82 9.61 6.39 21.81
CA HIS A 82 9.99 7.79 22.00
C HIS A 82 10.49 8.50 20.71
N GLY A 83 10.04 8.03 19.54
CA GLY A 83 10.41 8.58 18.25
C GLY A 83 9.81 9.96 18.02
N ALA A 84 10.62 10.91 17.57
CA ALA A 84 10.09 12.16 17.05
C ALA A 84 9.46 11.91 15.67
N PRO A 85 8.31 12.52 15.35
CA PRO A 85 7.64 12.32 14.06
C PRO A 85 8.60 12.52 12.89
N TYR A 86 8.59 11.57 11.95
CA TYR A 86 9.39 11.59 10.72
C TYR A 86 10.93 11.49 10.90
N ALA A 87 11.43 11.31 12.13
CA ALA A 87 12.87 11.24 12.43
C ALA A 87 13.54 9.88 12.12
N GLY A 88 12.79 8.93 11.56
CA GLY A 88 13.25 7.58 11.23
C GLY A 88 13.42 6.69 12.46
N GLY A 89 14.08 5.55 12.25
CA GLY A 89 14.44 4.62 13.32
C GLY A 89 13.53 3.42 13.49
N LEU A 90 12.48 3.26 12.67
CA LEU A 90 11.73 2.01 12.60
C LEU A 90 12.57 0.95 11.88
N GLY A 91 12.86 -0.17 12.56
CA GLY A 91 13.50 -1.34 11.96
C GLY A 91 12.45 -2.28 11.37
N MET A 92 12.54 -2.54 10.06
CA MET A 92 11.70 -3.53 9.39
C MET A 92 12.48 -4.81 9.12
N GLY A 93 11.98 -5.93 9.64
CA GLY A 93 12.52 -7.25 9.36
C GLY A 93 12.39 -7.61 7.88
N SER A 94 13.42 -8.24 7.33
CA SER A 94 13.37 -8.82 5.99
C SER A 94 14.20 -10.10 5.94
N PRO A 95 13.99 -10.98 4.94
CA PRO A 95 14.85 -12.14 4.73
C PRO A 95 16.34 -11.82 4.53
N PHE A 96 16.69 -10.54 4.33
CA PHE A 96 18.04 -10.07 4.05
C PHE A 96 18.69 -9.34 5.24
N GLY A 97 17.98 -9.19 6.35
CA GLY A 97 18.37 -8.39 7.52
C GLY A 97 17.37 -7.26 7.82
N THR A 98 17.74 -6.36 8.73
CA THR A 98 16.87 -5.29 9.21
C THR A 98 17.09 -4.01 8.43
N ILE A 99 16.02 -3.50 7.81
CA ILE A 99 16.03 -2.23 7.09
C ILE A 99 15.47 -1.13 8.00
N THR A 100 16.33 -0.23 8.45
CA THR A 100 15.93 0.92 9.28
C THR A 100 15.49 2.11 8.42
N SER A 101 14.36 2.72 8.77
CA SER A 101 13.86 3.94 8.13
C SER A 101 14.73 5.17 8.45
N SER A 102 14.89 6.06 7.47
CA SER A 102 15.72 7.26 7.60
C SER A 102 15.00 8.44 8.25
N ASN A 103 15.74 9.39 8.80
CA ASN A 103 15.19 10.69 9.16
C ASN A 103 14.81 11.47 7.88
N ILE A 104 13.54 11.84 7.75
CA ILE A 104 13.00 12.61 6.61
C ILE A 104 12.49 13.99 7.03
N THR A 105 12.84 14.45 8.23
CA THR A 105 12.58 15.83 8.67
C THR A 105 13.42 16.82 7.86
N PRO A 106 13.11 18.14 7.87
CA PRO A 106 13.89 19.13 7.14
C PRO A 106 15.22 19.50 7.84
N ASP A 107 15.70 18.67 8.77
CA ASP A 107 17.04 18.85 9.32
C ASP A 107 18.11 18.79 8.22
N ALA A 108 19.03 19.76 8.22
CA ALA A 108 20.01 19.93 7.14
C ALA A 108 21.19 18.97 7.21
N GLN A 109 21.40 18.27 8.33
CA GLN A 109 22.54 17.37 8.54
C GLN A 109 22.13 15.90 8.46
N TYR A 110 21.05 15.53 9.14
CA TYR A 110 20.58 14.17 9.31
C TYR A 110 19.29 13.87 8.53
N GLY A 111 18.52 14.90 8.18
CA GLY A 111 17.29 14.80 7.42
C GLY A 111 17.43 15.14 5.94
N ILE A 112 16.32 15.59 5.34
CA ILE A 112 16.23 15.98 3.93
C ILE A 112 16.38 17.50 3.71
N GLY A 113 16.79 18.27 4.72
CA GLY A 113 16.84 19.74 4.67
C GLY A 113 17.69 20.34 3.53
N ARG A 114 18.57 19.54 2.91
CA ARG A 114 19.40 19.93 1.76
C ARG A 114 18.94 19.33 0.42
N TYR A 115 17.81 18.65 0.37
CA TYR A 115 17.25 18.11 -0.86
C TYR A 115 16.62 19.24 -1.67
N SER A 116 16.94 19.33 -2.96
CA SER A 116 16.08 20.07 -3.88
C SER A 116 14.77 19.31 -4.11
N TYR A 117 13.76 19.98 -4.70
CA TYR A 117 12.53 19.33 -5.13
C TYR A 117 12.81 18.14 -6.05
N ASP A 118 13.69 18.29 -7.04
CA ASP A 118 14.00 17.22 -7.99
C ASP A 118 14.67 16.03 -7.33
N GLU A 119 15.54 16.28 -6.34
CA GLU A 119 16.16 15.20 -5.56
C GLU A 119 15.14 14.47 -4.69
N PHE A 120 14.19 15.19 -4.10
CA PHE A 120 13.08 14.62 -3.33
C PHE A 120 12.16 13.78 -4.23
N ALA A 121 11.69 14.35 -5.33
CA ALA A 121 10.83 13.67 -6.29
C ALA A 121 11.49 12.41 -6.85
N ARG A 122 12.79 12.47 -7.16
CA ARG A 122 13.58 11.31 -7.60
C ARG A 122 13.75 10.26 -6.50
N ALA A 123 13.95 10.67 -5.24
CA ALA A 123 14.03 9.73 -4.13
C ALA A 123 12.73 8.93 -3.97
N LEU A 124 11.57 9.60 -4.07
CA LEU A 124 10.27 8.94 -3.93
C LEU A 124 9.86 8.15 -5.18
N ARG A 125 10.03 8.71 -6.38
CA ARG A 125 9.56 8.08 -7.63
C ARG A 125 10.52 7.10 -8.26
N GLU A 126 11.80 7.15 -7.92
CA GLU A 126 12.84 6.32 -8.54
C GLU A 126 13.66 5.54 -7.50
N GLY A 127 13.45 5.80 -6.20
CA GLY A 127 14.26 5.18 -5.16
C GLY A 127 15.73 5.60 -5.22
N VAL A 128 16.03 6.82 -5.69
CA VAL A 128 17.41 7.35 -5.79
C VAL A 128 17.54 8.62 -4.95
N ALA A 129 18.08 8.47 -3.75
CA ALA A 129 18.33 9.55 -2.81
C ALA A 129 19.41 10.53 -3.30
N ARG A 130 19.56 11.65 -2.58
CA ARG A 130 20.63 12.63 -2.80
C ARG A 130 22.01 11.95 -2.80
N GLY A 131 22.87 12.35 -3.73
CA GLY A 131 24.18 11.72 -3.95
C GLY A 131 24.14 10.38 -4.69
N GLY A 132 22.99 9.98 -5.25
CA GLY A 132 22.87 8.78 -6.09
C GLY A 132 22.71 7.47 -5.32
N LYS A 133 22.56 7.53 -3.99
CA LYS A 133 22.36 6.36 -3.15
C LYS A 133 20.98 5.74 -3.44
N ARG A 134 20.96 4.46 -3.81
CA ARG A 134 19.70 3.72 -4.06
C ARG A 134 19.06 3.26 -2.76
N LEU A 135 17.75 3.42 -2.69
CA LEU A 135 16.92 3.00 -1.55
C LEU A 135 16.54 1.53 -1.70
N TYR A 136 16.47 0.83 -0.57
CA TYR A 136 15.93 -0.53 -0.56
C TYR A 136 14.44 -0.51 -0.93
N PRO A 137 13.93 -1.54 -1.63
CA PRO A 137 12.50 -1.65 -1.99
C PRO A 137 11.53 -1.77 -0.81
N ALA A 138 12.01 -1.69 0.43
CA ALA A 138 11.17 -1.47 1.62
C ALA A 138 10.50 -0.08 1.59
N MET A 139 11.17 0.91 1.00
CA MET A 139 10.51 2.16 0.63
C MET A 139 9.68 1.90 -0.64
N PRO A 140 8.36 2.15 -0.65
CA PRO A 140 7.46 1.71 -1.73
C PRO A 140 7.53 2.63 -2.98
N TYR A 141 8.74 2.94 -3.45
CA TYR A 141 8.97 3.84 -4.58
C TYR A 141 8.33 3.35 -5.90
N ALA A 142 8.09 2.04 -6.03
CA ALA A 142 7.35 1.48 -7.16
C ALA A 142 5.88 1.93 -7.18
N SER A 143 5.25 2.07 -6.00
CA SER A 143 3.91 2.66 -5.88
C SER A 143 4.00 4.19 -6.00
N PHE A 144 4.97 4.82 -5.33
CA PHE A 144 5.10 6.27 -5.35
C PHE A 144 5.50 6.87 -6.70
N ALA A 145 6.04 6.07 -7.63
CA ALA A 145 6.20 6.45 -9.03
C ALA A 145 4.91 7.02 -9.64
N LYS A 146 3.75 6.56 -9.16
CA LYS A 146 2.41 6.97 -9.61
C LYS A 146 1.91 8.30 -9.00
N ILE A 147 2.57 8.85 -7.97
CA ILE A 147 2.16 10.13 -7.35
C ILE A 147 2.20 11.25 -8.40
N THR A 148 1.16 12.09 -8.43
CA THR A 148 1.08 13.23 -9.37
C THR A 148 2.08 14.33 -9.02
N ASP A 149 2.41 15.20 -9.98
CA ASP A 149 3.35 16.30 -9.72
C ASP A 149 2.84 17.30 -8.69
N ASP A 150 1.52 17.53 -8.64
CA ASP A 150 0.92 18.45 -7.67
C ASP A 150 1.00 17.89 -6.25
N ASP A 151 0.70 16.61 -6.06
CA ASP A 151 0.83 15.96 -4.76
C ASP A 151 2.31 15.83 -4.34
N MET A 152 3.24 15.61 -5.29
CA MET A 152 4.67 15.58 -5.00
C MET A 152 5.19 16.96 -4.55
N ARG A 153 4.75 18.05 -5.20
CA ARG A 153 5.08 19.43 -4.79
C ARG A 153 4.49 19.78 -3.44
N ALA A 154 3.23 19.43 -3.19
CA ALA A 154 2.58 19.65 -1.91
C ALA A 154 3.30 18.88 -0.79
N LEU A 155 3.60 17.61 -1.02
CA LEU A 155 4.34 16.77 -0.07
C LEU A 155 5.72 17.37 0.23
N TYR A 156 6.49 17.75 -0.79
CA TYR A 156 7.79 18.40 -0.58
C TYR A 156 7.65 19.70 0.23
N ALA A 157 6.66 20.55 -0.09
CA ALA A 157 6.39 21.77 0.66
C ALA A 157 6.12 21.50 2.14
N TYR A 158 5.26 20.51 2.44
CA TYR A 158 4.95 20.12 3.81
C TYR A 158 6.17 19.53 4.54
N MET A 159 6.91 18.62 3.92
CA MET A 159 8.10 18.05 4.55
C MET A 159 9.17 19.11 4.84
N MET A 160 9.29 20.13 3.98
CA MET A 160 10.32 21.17 4.14
C MET A 160 9.91 22.32 5.07
N ARG A 161 8.61 22.61 5.20
CA ARG A 161 8.13 23.80 5.92
C ARG A 161 7.09 23.51 7.01
N GLY A 162 6.38 22.39 6.93
CA GLY A 162 5.36 21.96 7.88
C GLY A 162 5.87 21.00 8.95
N VAL A 163 6.96 20.28 8.70
CA VAL A 163 7.56 19.33 9.66
C VAL A 163 8.67 20.00 10.47
N ALA A 164 8.69 19.73 11.78
CA ALA A 164 9.76 20.21 12.65
C ALA A 164 11.08 19.47 12.37
N PRO A 165 12.22 20.17 12.25
CA PRO A 165 13.52 19.53 12.05
C PRO A 165 13.94 18.76 13.30
N VAL A 166 14.46 17.55 13.12
CA VAL A 166 15.02 16.74 14.20
C VAL A 166 16.47 16.42 13.89
N ALA A 167 17.39 17.00 14.67
CA ALA A 167 18.83 16.84 14.49
C ALA A 167 19.36 15.52 15.11
N LYS A 168 18.77 14.39 14.72
CA LYS A 168 19.19 13.05 15.16
C LYS A 168 19.41 12.13 13.96
N PRO A 169 20.53 11.40 13.89
CA PRO A 169 20.71 10.38 12.87
C PRO A 169 19.79 9.19 13.14
N ALA A 170 19.17 8.65 12.09
CA ALA A 170 18.55 7.34 12.17
C ALA A 170 19.64 6.25 12.22
N PRO A 171 19.43 5.16 12.98
CA PRO A 171 20.34 4.02 12.97
C PRO A 171 20.53 3.46 11.54
N PRO A 172 21.72 2.94 11.20
CA PRO A 172 21.94 2.32 9.91
C PRO A 172 21.11 1.04 9.77
N SER A 173 20.76 0.69 8.53
CA SER A 173 20.22 -0.63 8.20
C SER A 173 21.30 -1.70 8.37
N ASP A 174 20.94 -2.83 8.96
CA ASP A 174 21.80 -4.01 9.09
C ASP A 174 21.35 -5.08 8.08
N VAL A 175 21.93 -5.01 6.89
CA VAL A 175 21.63 -5.93 5.78
C VAL A 175 22.89 -6.72 5.49
N ALA A 176 22.79 -8.04 5.38
CA ALA A 176 23.95 -8.89 5.17
C ALA A 176 24.50 -8.78 3.73
N PHE A 177 25.78 -9.09 3.55
CA PHE A 177 26.33 -9.32 2.21
C PHE A 177 25.66 -10.56 1.57
N PRO A 178 25.31 -10.55 0.27
CA PRO A 178 25.60 -9.51 -0.73
C PRO A 178 24.53 -8.40 -0.84
N PHE A 179 23.46 -8.45 -0.06
CA PHE A 179 22.32 -7.54 -0.17
C PHE A 179 22.60 -6.11 0.30
N ASN A 180 23.68 -5.89 1.05
CA ASN A 180 24.16 -4.55 1.42
C ASN A 180 24.69 -3.70 0.25
N GLN A 181 24.91 -4.31 -0.92
CA GLN A 181 25.48 -3.66 -2.10
C GLN A 181 24.44 -2.80 -2.84
N ARG A 182 24.19 -1.59 -2.34
CA ARG A 182 23.16 -0.67 -2.90
C ARG A 182 23.27 -0.37 -4.39
N TRP A 183 24.45 -0.47 -5.00
CA TRP A 183 24.61 -0.25 -6.45
C TRP A 183 23.90 -1.33 -7.29
N ALA A 184 23.80 -2.56 -6.78
CA ALA A 184 23.14 -3.67 -7.47
C ALA A 184 21.64 -3.44 -7.65
N LEU A 185 21.02 -2.64 -6.77
CA LEU A 185 19.61 -2.23 -6.88
C LEU A 185 19.31 -1.48 -8.19
N ARG A 186 20.32 -0.94 -8.88
CA ARG A 186 20.15 -0.39 -10.23
C ARG A 186 19.55 -1.44 -11.18
N PHE A 187 20.11 -2.63 -11.18
CA PHE A 187 19.71 -3.72 -12.06
C PHE A 187 18.33 -4.24 -11.67
N TRP A 188 18.09 -4.35 -10.36
CA TRP A 188 16.77 -4.69 -9.83
C TRP A 188 15.69 -3.70 -10.28
N GLN A 189 15.93 -2.39 -10.14
CA GLN A 189 14.97 -1.37 -10.56
C GLN A 189 14.74 -1.38 -12.08
N MET A 190 15.79 -1.60 -12.89
CA MET A 190 15.62 -1.74 -14.34
C MET A 190 14.76 -2.94 -14.73
N ALA A 191 14.79 -4.03 -13.95
CA ALA A 191 14.04 -5.25 -14.24
C ALA A 191 12.58 -5.18 -13.76
N PHE A 192 12.32 -4.58 -12.60
CA PHE A 192 11.04 -4.77 -11.90
C PHE A 192 10.22 -3.49 -11.67
N MET A 193 10.84 -2.31 -11.75
CA MET A 193 10.17 -1.09 -11.32
C MET A 193 9.22 -0.53 -12.39
N PRO A 194 7.94 -0.26 -12.08
CA PRO A 194 7.04 0.44 -12.97
C PRO A 194 7.49 1.89 -13.16
N ARG A 195 7.16 2.49 -14.31
CA ARG A 195 7.52 3.87 -14.62
C ARG A 195 6.29 4.71 -14.93
N GLY A 196 6.37 5.98 -14.55
CA GLY A 196 5.40 7.00 -14.90
C GLY A 196 4.37 7.25 -13.80
N VAL A 197 3.84 8.47 -13.84
CA VAL A 197 2.76 8.92 -12.96
C VAL A 197 1.45 8.22 -13.31
N TYR A 198 0.53 8.19 -12.34
CA TYR A 198 -0.81 7.69 -12.60
C TYR A 198 -1.48 8.46 -13.74
N ARG A 199 -2.14 7.73 -14.64
CA ARG A 199 -2.92 8.30 -15.74
C ARG A 199 -4.37 7.85 -15.60
N PRO A 200 -5.33 8.79 -15.49
CA PRO A 200 -6.74 8.44 -15.45
C PRO A 200 -7.15 7.63 -16.68
N ARG A 201 -7.90 6.57 -16.44
CA ARG A 201 -8.51 5.73 -17.45
C ARG A 201 -9.76 6.41 -18.01
N ALA A 202 -9.79 6.54 -19.34
CA ALA A 202 -10.90 7.18 -20.05
C ALA A 202 -12.20 6.34 -20.03
N ASP A 203 -12.09 5.03 -19.83
CA ASP A 203 -13.23 4.10 -19.71
C ASP A 203 -13.80 4.02 -18.28
N ARG A 204 -13.33 4.88 -17.37
CA ARG A 204 -13.69 4.88 -15.96
C ARG A 204 -14.07 6.28 -15.50
N ASP A 205 -14.98 6.35 -14.54
CA ASP A 205 -15.38 7.62 -13.93
C ASP A 205 -14.32 8.21 -13.00
N ALA A 206 -14.53 9.45 -12.58
CA ALA A 206 -13.59 10.19 -11.73
C ALA A 206 -13.39 9.53 -10.36
N GLN A 207 -14.44 8.98 -9.76
CA GLN A 207 -14.37 8.35 -8.44
C GLN A 207 -13.54 7.06 -8.48
N TRP A 208 -13.70 6.26 -9.54
CA TRP A 208 -12.89 5.07 -9.77
C TRP A 208 -11.42 5.43 -9.97
N ASN A 209 -11.14 6.44 -10.81
CA ASN A 209 -9.77 6.90 -11.06
C ASN A 209 -9.11 7.45 -9.80
N ARG A 210 -9.87 8.15 -8.95
CA ARG A 210 -9.38 8.61 -7.64
C ARG A 210 -9.02 7.45 -6.72
N GLY A 211 -9.87 6.43 -6.65
CA GLY A 211 -9.60 5.22 -5.87
C GLY A 211 -8.38 4.46 -6.36
N ALA A 212 -8.29 4.24 -7.68
CA ALA A 212 -7.14 3.61 -8.32
C ALA A 212 -5.86 4.38 -8.04
N TYR A 213 -5.87 5.71 -8.15
CA TYR A 213 -4.74 6.56 -7.79
C TYR A 213 -4.30 6.32 -6.35
N LEU A 214 -5.22 6.40 -5.39
CA LEU A 214 -4.90 6.24 -3.96
C LEU A 214 -4.35 4.85 -3.66
N VAL A 215 -4.98 3.77 -4.15
CA VAL A 215 -4.56 2.39 -3.88
C VAL A 215 -3.24 2.04 -4.56
N GLN A 216 -2.99 2.54 -5.78
CA GLN A 216 -1.79 2.22 -6.55
C GLN A 216 -0.59 3.14 -6.25
N SER A 217 -0.81 4.29 -5.57
CA SER A 217 0.25 5.25 -5.27
C SER A 217 0.42 5.50 -3.78
N LEU A 218 -0.27 6.49 -3.22
CA LEU A 218 -0.13 6.95 -1.85
C LEU A 218 -0.40 5.83 -0.84
N GLY A 219 -1.56 5.16 -0.94
CA GLY A 219 -1.91 4.07 -0.02
C GLY A 219 -1.10 2.79 -0.23
N HIS A 220 -0.28 2.70 -1.30
CA HIS A 220 0.67 1.63 -1.61
C HIS A 220 0.17 0.20 -1.30
N CYS A 221 -1.14 -0.06 -1.47
CA CYS A 221 -1.77 -1.25 -0.89
C CYS A 221 -1.17 -2.56 -1.43
N GLY A 222 -0.62 -2.52 -2.65
CA GLY A 222 0.10 -3.63 -3.27
C GLY A 222 1.35 -4.05 -2.49
N ALA A 223 1.99 -3.14 -1.75
CA ALA A 223 3.18 -3.46 -0.96
C ALA A 223 2.91 -4.53 0.11
N CYS A 224 1.70 -4.59 0.67
CA CYS A 224 1.32 -5.66 1.59
C CYS A 224 0.47 -6.72 0.89
N HIS A 225 -0.48 -6.31 0.06
CA HIS A 225 -1.52 -7.20 -0.47
C HIS A 225 -1.20 -7.84 -1.82
N THR A 226 0.00 -7.67 -2.39
CA THR A 226 0.43 -8.37 -3.61
C THR A 226 1.55 -9.35 -3.28
N PRO A 227 1.52 -10.61 -3.79
CA PRO A 227 2.56 -11.59 -3.51
C PRO A 227 3.91 -11.16 -4.09
N ARG A 228 4.99 -11.60 -3.45
CA ARG A 228 6.37 -11.30 -3.86
C ARG A 228 6.87 -12.30 -4.91
N GLY A 229 7.65 -11.80 -5.86
CA GLY A 229 8.32 -12.60 -6.90
C GLY A 229 9.70 -13.09 -6.47
N ALA A 230 10.41 -13.76 -7.39
CA ALA A 230 11.75 -14.30 -7.11
C ALA A 230 12.80 -13.24 -6.73
N GLY A 231 12.65 -12.00 -7.21
CA GLY A 231 13.48 -10.86 -6.82
C GLY A 231 12.92 -10.09 -5.62
N TYR A 232 11.96 -10.66 -4.88
CA TYR A 232 11.22 -10.01 -3.80
C TYR A 232 10.42 -8.75 -4.24
N GLN A 233 10.19 -8.58 -5.54
CA GLN A 233 9.36 -7.51 -6.10
C GLN A 233 7.87 -7.83 -5.98
N GLU A 234 6.99 -6.81 -6.02
CA GLU A 234 5.55 -7.04 -6.19
C GLU A 234 5.28 -7.67 -7.56
N ARG A 235 4.42 -8.69 -7.62
CA ARG A 235 4.06 -9.35 -8.89
C ARG A 235 2.99 -8.61 -9.71
N GLY A 236 2.51 -7.47 -9.23
CA GLY A 236 1.54 -6.62 -9.91
C GLY A 236 1.43 -5.26 -9.24
N TYR A 237 1.28 -4.20 -10.03
CA TYR A 237 1.22 -2.81 -9.56
C TYR A 237 -0.12 -2.11 -9.90
N ASP A 238 -1.00 -2.79 -10.63
CA ASP A 238 -2.34 -2.34 -11.01
C ASP A 238 -3.21 -3.51 -11.48
N GLU A 239 -4.46 -3.19 -11.80
CA GLU A 239 -5.51 -4.14 -12.17
C GLU A 239 -5.25 -4.94 -13.45
N SER A 240 -4.18 -4.63 -14.20
CA SER A 240 -3.79 -5.43 -15.37
C SER A 240 -3.16 -6.78 -15.00
N SER A 241 -2.64 -6.92 -13.78
CA SER A 241 -2.01 -8.15 -13.28
C SER A 241 -2.99 -9.04 -12.52
N ARG A 242 -2.98 -10.34 -12.80
CA ARG A 242 -3.81 -11.34 -12.10
C ARG A 242 -3.40 -11.60 -10.65
N THR A 243 -2.22 -11.14 -10.24
CA THR A 243 -1.72 -11.29 -8.86
C THR A 243 -1.83 -10.00 -8.06
N TYR A 244 -2.27 -8.90 -8.67
CA TYR A 244 -2.41 -7.63 -7.97
C TYR A 244 -3.49 -7.75 -6.88
N LEU A 245 -3.10 -7.41 -5.64
CA LEU A 245 -3.97 -7.43 -4.46
C LEU A 245 -4.56 -8.81 -4.09
N THR A 246 -3.90 -9.92 -4.43
CA THR A 246 -4.36 -11.29 -4.11
C THR A 246 -3.89 -11.82 -2.76
N GLY A 247 -3.24 -10.98 -1.95
CA GLY A 247 -2.65 -11.30 -0.65
C GLY A 247 -1.14 -11.51 -0.71
N GLY A 248 -0.49 -11.34 0.44
CA GLY A 248 0.96 -11.46 0.58
C GLY A 248 1.39 -11.56 2.04
N ILE A 249 2.53 -12.21 2.29
CA ILE A 249 3.15 -12.21 3.63
C ILE A 249 4.10 -11.03 3.72
N ASN A 250 3.97 -10.25 4.79
CA ASN A 250 4.93 -9.25 5.21
C ASN A 250 5.19 -9.40 6.71
N ASP A 251 6.45 -9.51 7.13
CA ASP A 251 6.83 -9.68 8.53
C ASP A 251 6.02 -10.76 9.27
N HIS A 252 5.83 -11.92 8.64
CA HIS A 252 5.02 -13.02 9.18
C HIS A 252 3.56 -12.65 9.52
N TRP A 253 3.04 -11.63 8.86
CA TRP A 253 1.62 -11.33 8.75
C TRP A 253 1.17 -11.55 7.31
N PHE A 254 0.15 -12.38 7.12
CA PHE A 254 -0.56 -12.46 5.86
C PHE A 254 -1.57 -11.29 5.73
N ALA A 255 -1.31 -10.42 4.77
CA ALA A 255 -2.21 -9.40 4.28
C ALA A 255 -3.25 -10.05 3.35
N PRO A 256 -4.56 -9.96 3.65
CA PRO A 256 -5.60 -10.70 2.91
C PRO A 256 -5.76 -10.33 1.44
N ASN A 257 -6.49 -11.15 0.70
CA ASN A 257 -6.93 -10.85 -0.67
C ASN A 257 -7.89 -9.63 -0.65
N LEU A 258 -7.63 -8.61 -1.47
CA LEU A 258 -8.52 -7.43 -1.57
C LEU A 258 -9.41 -7.44 -2.82
N THR A 259 -9.33 -8.51 -3.63
CA THR A 259 -10.14 -8.61 -4.85
C THR A 259 -11.59 -8.99 -4.55
N GLY A 260 -12.45 -8.99 -5.57
CA GLY A 260 -13.86 -9.37 -5.47
C GLY A 260 -14.13 -10.84 -5.14
N ASP A 261 -13.15 -11.61 -4.66
CA ASP A 261 -13.36 -12.98 -4.22
C ASP A 261 -14.39 -13.05 -3.09
N ALA A 262 -15.35 -13.94 -3.25
CA ALA A 262 -16.46 -14.09 -2.33
C ALA A 262 -16.13 -15.01 -1.15
N GLY A 263 -14.95 -15.63 -1.09
CA GLY A 263 -14.47 -16.49 0.01
C GLY A 263 -13.54 -15.73 0.97
N SER A 264 -12.32 -15.51 0.51
CA SER A 264 -11.18 -14.90 1.22
C SER A 264 -10.95 -13.42 0.90
N GLY A 265 -11.71 -12.86 -0.05
CA GLY A 265 -11.60 -11.47 -0.49
C GLY A 265 -12.73 -10.55 -0.03
N LEU A 266 -12.84 -9.38 -0.69
CA LEU A 266 -13.83 -8.34 -0.40
C LEU A 266 -15.16 -8.55 -1.13
N GLY A 267 -15.37 -9.68 -1.81
CA GLY A 267 -16.57 -9.97 -2.60
C GLY A 267 -17.86 -9.81 -1.82
N ARG A 268 -17.87 -10.22 -0.54
CA ARG A 268 -19.04 -10.13 0.36
C ARG A 268 -19.22 -8.78 1.04
N MET A 269 -18.19 -7.92 1.08
CA MET A 269 -18.28 -6.59 1.70
C MET A 269 -18.91 -5.57 0.75
N LYS A 270 -19.71 -4.66 1.30
CA LYS A 270 -20.23 -3.50 0.57
C LYS A 270 -19.16 -2.40 0.49
N PRO A 271 -19.21 -1.51 -0.53
CA PRO A 271 -18.27 -0.38 -0.60
C PRO A 271 -18.22 0.46 0.68
N GLY A 272 -19.37 0.81 1.25
CA GLY A 272 -19.43 1.60 2.50
C GLY A 272 -18.81 0.89 3.71
N GLU A 273 -18.82 -0.45 3.75
CA GLU A 273 -18.18 -1.23 4.80
C GLU A 273 -16.65 -1.21 4.64
N ILE A 274 -16.14 -1.25 3.41
CA ILE A 274 -14.70 -1.10 3.14
C ILE A 274 -14.23 0.29 3.57
N ALA A 275 -14.98 1.35 3.22
CA ALA A 275 -14.65 2.70 3.66
C ALA A 275 -14.65 2.84 5.19
N ALA A 276 -15.65 2.27 5.87
CA ALA A 276 -15.71 2.27 7.34
C ALA A 276 -14.56 1.49 7.98
N PHE A 277 -14.17 0.35 7.39
CA PHE A 277 -13.01 -0.42 7.83
C PHE A 277 -11.72 0.39 7.70
N LEU A 278 -11.50 1.06 6.57
CA LEU A 278 -10.30 1.91 6.39
C LEU A 278 -10.30 3.13 7.34
N LYS A 279 -11.48 3.62 7.75
CA LYS A 279 -11.58 4.74 8.69
C LYS A 279 -11.33 4.36 10.15
N THR A 280 -11.77 3.17 10.55
CA THR A 280 -11.88 2.80 11.98
C THR A 280 -11.25 1.47 12.33
N GLY A 281 -10.88 0.67 11.34
CA GLY A 281 -10.48 -0.73 11.46
C GLY A 281 -11.59 -1.72 11.74
N HIS A 282 -12.86 -1.30 11.66
CA HIS A 282 -14.01 -2.13 12.00
C HIS A 282 -15.11 -2.00 10.95
N ALA A 283 -15.49 -3.10 10.29
CA ALA A 283 -16.72 -3.16 9.48
C ALA A 283 -17.09 -4.60 9.10
N ALA A 284 -18.37 -4.86 8.85
CA ALA A 284 -18.88 -6.15 8.36
C ALA A 284 -18.41 -7.38 9.18
N GLY A 285 -18.23 -7.21 10.50
CA GLY A 285 -17.74 -8.27 11.38
C GLY A 285 -16.23 -8.54 11.29
N VAL A 286 -15.49 -7.75 10.49
CA VAL A 286 -14.03 -7.82 10.36
C VAL A 286 -13.39 -6.70 11.19
N VAL A 287 -12.25 -7.03 11.79
CA VAL A 287 -11.42 -6.11 12.58
C VAL A 287 -9.99 -6.18 12.07
N ALA A 288 -9.31 -5.04 11.93
CA ALA A 288 -7.92 -4.98 11.52
C ALA A 288 -7.00 -5.65 12.56
N TYR A 289 -5.90 -6.22 12.09
CA TYR A 289 -4.90 -6.91 12.90
C TYR A 289 -3.52 -6.78 12.26
N GLY A 290 -2.48 -7.10 13.03
CA GLY A 290 -1.08 -6.97 12.57
C GLY A 290 -0.80 -5.55 12.07
N SER A 291 0.08 -5.43 11.06
CA SER A 291 0.51 -4.16 10.48
C SER A 291 -0.61 -3.28 9.89
N MET A 292 -1.81 -3.85 9.65
CA MET A 292 -2.96 -3.05 9.21
C MET A 292 -3.51 -2.16 10.33
N VAL A 293 -3.24 -2.48 11.60
CA VAL A 293 -3.61 -1.64 12.75
C VAL A 293 -2.90 -0.30 12.66
N GLU A 294 -1.57 -0.33 12.52
CA GLU A 294 -0.72 0.85 12.38
C GLU A 294 -1.05 1.60 11.10
N GLN A 295 -1.24 0.92 9.97
CA GLN A 295 -1.66 1.54 8.71
C GLN A 295 -2.99 2.33 8.84
N ILE A 296 -3.89 1.90 9.72
CA ILE A 296 -5.14 2.64 9.97
C ILE A 296 -4.90 3.79 10.94
N GLU A 297 -4.15 3.54 12.01
CA GLU A 297 -3.85 4.53 13.03
C GLU A 297 -2.99 5.69 12.52
N ASP A 298 -2.03 5.45 11.64
CA ASP A 298 -1.09 6.48 11.20
C ASP A 298 -1.47 7.09 9.84
N SER A 299 -2.38 6.44 9.08
CA SER A 299 -2.70 6.84 7.71
C SER A 299 -4.20 6.91 7.41
N THR A 300 -4.84 5.77 7.15
CA THR A 300 -6.14 5.78 6.44
C THR A 300 -7.29 6.41 7.22
N GLN A 301 -7.23 6.47 8.55
CA GLN A 301 -8.22 7.18 9.36
C GLN A 301 -8.30 8.69 9.09
N TYR A 302 -7.24 9.27 8.53
CA TYR A 302 -7.14 10.71 8.23
C TYR A 302 -7.58 11.07 6.82
N LEU A 303 -7.92 10.09 5.99
CA LEU A 303 -8.44 10.33 4.66
C LEU A 303 -9.85 10.92 4.73
N SER A 304 -10.20 11.72 3.72
CA SER A 304 -11.57 12.21 3.57
C SER A 304 -12.53 11.05 3.29
N ASP A 305 -13.80 11.21 3.68
CA ASP A 305 -14.81 10.20 3.39
C ASP A 305 -14.94 9.94 1.88
N ASP A 306 -14.82 10.96 1.04
CA ASP A 306 -14.84 10.82 -0.42
C ASP A 306 -13.69 9.94 -0.95
N ASP A 307 -12.49 10.09 -0.39
CA ASP A 307 -11.33 9.28 -0.77
C ASP A 307 -11.44 7.84 -0.28
N LEU A 308 -11.97 7.63 0.93
CA LEU A 308 -12.27 6.30 1.45
C LEU A 308 -13.32 5.59 0.58
N GLN A 309 -14.36 6.31 0.14
CA GLN A 309 -15.36 5.78 -0.79
C GLN A 309 -14.77 5.53 -2.18
N ALA A 310 -13.86 6.36 -2.65
CA ALA A 310 -13.15 6.16 -3.91
C ALA A 310 -12.30 4.89 -3.87
N ILE A 311 -11.52 4.69 -2.81
CA ILE A 311 -10.75 3.45 -2.57
C ILE A 311 -11.69 2.24 -2.58
N ALA A 312 -12.79 2.31 -1.81
CA ALA A 312 -13.76 1.22 -1.76
C ALA A 312 -14.38 0.91 -3.13
N ARG A 313 -14.74 1.93 -3.92
CA ARG A 313 -15.26 1.78 -5.29
C ARG A 313 -14.25 1.07 -6.19
N TYR A 314 -12.99 1.48 -6.13
CA TYR A 314 -11.93 0.86 -6.93
C TYR A 314 -11.73 -0.61 -6.53
N LEU A 315 -11.53 -0.90 -5.24
CA LEU A 315 -11.33 -2.28 -4.76
C LEU A 315 -12.50 -3.20 -5.13
N LYS A 316 -13.75 -2.72 -5.00
CA LYS A 316 -14.95 -3.49 -5.38
C LYS A 316 -15.07 -3.74 -6.89
N SER A 317 -14.39 -2.97 -7.71
CA SER A 317 -14.38 -3.18 -9.17
C SER A 317 -13.44 -4.29 -9.61
N LEU A 318 -12.53 -4.75 -8.74
CA LEU A 318 -11.54 -5.77 -9.07
C LEU A 318 -12.21 -7.15 -9.15
N PRO A 319 -12.02 -7.90 -10.25
CA PRO A 319 -12.58 -9.24 -10.36
C PRO A 319 -11.97 -10.17 -9.31
N ALA A 320 -12.71 -11.21 -8.91
CA ALA A 320 -12.18 -12.24 -8.05
C ALA A 320 -10.91 -12.87 -8.65
N GLN A 321 -9.84 -12.93 -7.86
CA GLN A 321 -8.59 -13.61 -8.19
C GLN A 321 -8.17 -14.49 -7.01
N GLN A 322 -7.49 -15.61 -7.30
CA GLN A 322 -7.02 -16.57 -6.29
C GLN A 322 -8.10 -16.92 -5.25
N PRO A 323 -9.28 -17.41 -5.68
CA PRO A 323 -10.38 -17.70 -4.76
C PRO A 323 -9.96 -18.78 -3.76
N SER A 324 -10.25 -18.56 -2.48
CA SER A 324 -9.96 -19.51 -1.42
C SER A 324 -11.06 -19.52 -0.36
N GLY A 325 -11.34 -20.72 0.13
CA GLY A 325 -12.41 -20.99 1.07
C GLY A 325 -13.80 -20.67 0.52
N THR A 326 -14.82 -21.14 1.22
CA THR A 326 -16.22 -20.79 0.91
C THR A 326 -16.98 -20.56 2.19
N TYR A 327 -18.02 -19.74 2.12
CA TYR A 327 -18.93 -19.48 3.23
C TYR A 327 -20.37 -19.69 2.79
N THR A 328 -21.09 -20.58 3.46
CA THR A 328 -22.51 -20.82 3.23
C THR A 328 -23.26 -20.60 4.55
N PRO A 329 -23.89 -19.42 4.75
CA PRO A 329 -24.62 -19.13 5.98
C PRO A 329 -25.68 -20.20 6.26
N ARG A 330 -25.79 -20.64 7.51
CA ARG A 330 -26.78 -21.65 7.95
C ARG A 330 -26.68 -23.01 7.24
N ALA A 331 -25.52 -23.34 6.66
CA ALA A 331 -25.25 -24.72 6.27
C ALA A 331 -25.30 -25.62 7.51
N ASP A 332 -26.02 -26.73 7.40
CA ASP A 332 -26.33 -27.66 8.48
C ASP A 332 -25.03 -28.22 9.11
N PRO A 333 -24.88 -28.26 10.46
CA PRO A 333 -23.75 -28.91 11.15
C PRO A 333 -23.56 -30.40 10.81
N ALA A 334 -24.45 -31.01 10.02
CA ALA A 334 -24.36 -32.39 9.55
C ALA A 334 -23.36 -32.61 8.40
N ARG A 335 -22.42 -31.70 8.13
CA ARG A 335 -21.34 -32.01 7.18
C ARG A 335 -20.42 -33.06 7.78
N SER A 336 -20.24 -34.15 7.03
CA SER A 336 -19.17 -35.12 7.24
C SER A 336 -17.88 -34.37 7.57
N PRO A 337 -17.10 -34.87 8.53
CA PRO A 337 -15.90 -34.21 9.01
C PRO A 337 -14.99 -34.03 7.81
N ALA A 338 -14.76 -32.78 7.41
CA ALA A 338 -13.91 -32.43 6.27
C ALA A 338 -12.49 -33.00 6.42
N ASN A 339 -12.15 -33.48 7.62
CA ASN A 339 -10.87 -34.05 8.02
C ASN A 339 -10.87 -35.60 8.08
N GLY A 340 -11.95 -36.27 7.63
CA GLY A 340 -12.08 -37.74 7.70
C GLY A 340 -12.26 -38.31 9.13
N SER A 341 -12.39 -37.47 10.15
CA SER A 341 -12.51 -37.85 11.56
C SER A 341 -13.92 -38.32 11.94
N ARG A 342 -14.16 -39.60 12.23
CA ARG A 342 -15.51 -40.10 12.62
C ARG A 342 -16.12 -39.50 13.90
N VAL A 343 -15.40 -38.61 14.58
CA VAL A 343 -15.83 -37.94 15.82
C VAL A 343 -16.70 -36.74 15.47
N SER A 344 -17.91 -36.65 16.05
CA SER A 344 -18.76 -35.48 15.90
C SER A 344 -18.03 -34.21 16.33
N ASP A 345 -18.24 -33.08 15.64
CA ASP A 345 -17.58 -31.81 15.95
C ASP A 345 -17.66 -31.43 17.43
N ARG A 346 -18.82 -31.68 18.08
CA ARG A 346 -19.06 -31.41 19.52
C ARG A 346 -18.19 -32.22 20.49
N LEU A 347 -17.51 -33.25 20.01
CA LEU A 347 -16.60 -34.09 20.77
C LEU A 347 -15.14 -33.90 20.34
N SER A 348 -14.87 -33.02 19.37
CA SER A 348 -13.52 -32.74 18.90
C SER A 348 -12.73 -31.90 19.92
N ILE A 349 -11.39 -32.05 19.92
CA ILE A 349 -10.50 -31.21 20.72
C ILE A 349 -10.69 -29.73 20.33
N GLY A 350 -10.79 -29.44 19.04
CA GLY A 350 -10.96 -28.08 18.53
C GLY A 350 -12.22 -27.39 19.07
N PHE A 351 -13.35 -28.09 19.08
CA PHE A 351 -14.59 -27.58 19.67
C PHE A 351 -14.46 -27.30 21.17
N ASN A 352 -13.88 -28.24 21.93
CA ASN A 352 -13.73 -28.08 23.38
C ASN A 352 -12.79 -26.93 23.74
N VAL A 353 -11.69 -26.75 23.00
CA VAL A 353 -10.81 -25.59 23.13
C VAL A 353 -11.58 -24.31 22.79
N TYR A 354 -12.31 -24.28 21.68
CA TYR A 354 -13.10 -23.11 21.27
C TYR A 354 -14.08 -22.67 22.36
N ARG A 355 -14.87 -23.63 22.88
CA ARG A 355 -15.87 -23.37 23.93
C ARG A 355 -15.26 -22.89 25.23
N SER A 356 -14.06 -23.37 25.56
CA SER A 356 -13.37 -23.03 26.82
C SER A 356 -12.69 -21.67 26.76
N PHE A 357 -12.07 -21.31 25.62
CA PHE A 357 -11.18 -20.15 25.53
C PHE A 357 -11.69 -19.03 24.63
N CYS A 358 -12.48 -19.33 23.59
CA CYS A 358 -12.77 -18.39 22.51
C CYS A 358 -14.22 -17.89 22.50
N ALA A 359 -15.17 -18.78 22.82
CA ALA A 359 -16.61 -18.53 22.66
C ALA A 359 -17.15 -17.36 23.49
N ARG A 360 -16.49 -16.99 24.60
CA ARG A 360 -16.89 -15.85 25.43
C ARG A 360 -16.85 -14.53 24.65
N CYS A 361 -15.89 -14.38 23.73
CA CYS A 361 -15.72 -13.18 22.93
C CYS A 361 -16.26 -13.38 21.50
N HIS A 362 -15.99 -14.54 20.89
CA HIS A 362 -16.38 -14.81 19.50
C HIS A 362 -17.78 -15.41 19.33
N ARG A 363 -18.48 -15.68 20.44
CA ARG A 363 -19.82 -16.32 20.52
C ARG A 363 -19.84 -17.77 20.05
N ASP A 364 -20.87 -18.51 20.44
CA ASP A 364 -20.99 -19.94 20.10
C ASP A 364 -21.26 -20.20 18.63
N ASP A 365 -21.87 -19.24 17.97
CA ASP A 365 -22.17 -19.22 16.54
C ASP A 365 -21.06 -18.53 15.71
N GLY A 366 -19.94 -18.15 16.35
CA GLY A 366 -18.85 -17.46 15.68
C GLY A 366 -19.21 -16.06 15.17
N ALA A 367 -20.33 -15.47 15.59
CA ALA A 367 -20.80 -14.17 15.11
C ALA A 367 -20.00 -12.99 15.67
N GLY A 368 -19.20 -13.20 16.72
CA GLY A 368 -18.46 -12.12 17.39
C GLY A 368 -19.38 -11.12 18.10
N ILE A 369 -18.80 -9.96 18.42
CA ILE A 369 -19.53 -8.81 18.98
C ILE A 369 -19.21 -7.60 18.09
N PRO A 370 -20.20 -7.02 17.38
CA PRO A 370 -19.97 -5.87 16.51
C PRO A 370 -19.21 -4.75 17.19
N GLY A 371 -18.16 -4.25 16.54
CA GLY A 371 -17.31 -3.18 17.05
C GLY A 371 -16.37 -3.57 18.20
N ALA A 372 -16.33 -4.84 18.62
CA ALA A 372 -15.45 -5.31 19.69
C ALA A 372 -14.66 -6.57 19.31
N PHE A 373 -15.34 -7.66 18.97
CA PHE A 373 -14.71 -8.94 18.63
C PHE A 373 -15.15 -9.38 17.24
N PRO A 374 -14.23 -9.69 16.32
CA PRO A 374 -14.59 -10.03 14.95
C PRO A 374 -15.44 -11.31 14.91
N ALA A 375 -16.34 -11.35 13.93
CA ALA A 375 -16.96 -12.59 13.52
C ALA A 375 -15.88 -13.53 13.00
N LEU A 376 -15.99 -14.82 13.33
CA LEU A 376 -15.20 -15.90 12.76
C LEU A 376 -15.98 -16.63 11.65
N ALA A 377 -17.31 -16.66 11.76
CA ALA A 377 -18.18 -17.14 10.71
C ALA A 377 -18.12 -16.19 9.49
N GLY A 378 -17.77 -16.72 8.33
CA GLY A 378 -17.68 -15.96 7.08
C GLY A 378 -16.59 -14.88 7.05
N ASN A 379 -15.60 -14.95 7.95
CA ASN A 379 -14.52 -13.98 7.97
C ASN A 379 -13.51 -14.28 6.85
N PRO A 380 -13.19 -13.32 5.95
CA PRO A 380 -12.23 -13.53 4.87
C PRO A 380 -10.85 -14.05 5.34
N SER A 381 -10.33 -13.55 6.48
CA SER A 381 -9.05 -14.00 7.04
C SER A 381 -9.11 -15.43 7.60
N VAL A 382 -10.29 -15.87 8.06
CA VAL A 382 -10.50 -17.28 8.45
C VAL A 382 -10.57 -18.18 7.21
N LEU A 383 -11.01 -17.67 6.06
CA LEU A 383 -11.19 -18.44 4.83
C LEU A 383 -9.99 -18.41 3.89
N ALA A 384 -9.01 -17.55 4.16
CA ALA A 384 -7.79 -17.44 3.38
C ALA A 384 -7.03 -18.78 3.26
N GLU A 385 -6.35 -18.97 2.13
CA GLU A 385 -5.48 -20.12 1.91
C GLU A 385 -4.29 -20.09 2.88
N ASP A 386 -3.64 -18.94 2.98
CA ASP A 386 -2.54 -18.70 3.90
C ASP A 386 -3.05 -18.48 5.33
N THR A 387 -2.56 -19.29 6.27
CA THR A 387 -3.02 -19.30 7.65
C THR A 387 -2.07 -18.60 8.62
N THR A 388 -1.00 -17.96 8.12
CA THR A 388 0.07 -17.37 8.94
C THR A 388 -0.49 -16.42 10.00
N SER A 389 -1.30 -15.43 9.58
CA SER A 389 -1.91 -14.46 10.51
C SER A 389 -2.86 -15.11 11.52
N LEU A 390 -3.61 -16.12 11.08
CA LEU A 390 -4.59 -16.79 11.94
C LEU A 390 -3.91 -17.59 13.04
N ILE A 391 -2.80 -18.27 12.71
CA ILE A 391 -1.96 -18.98 13.69
C ILE A 391 -1.27 -17.97 14.62
N ARG A 392 -0.65 -16.92 14.06
CA ARG A 392 0.06 -15.89 14.83
C ARG A 392 -0.85 -15.20 15.84
N LEU A 393 -2.08 -14.84 15.47
CA LEU A 393 -3.06 -14.24 16.38
C LEU A 393 -3.34 -15.12 17.61
N LEU A 394 -3.31 -16.45 17.48
CA LEU A 394 -3.46 -17.34 18.64
C LEU A 394 -2.17 -17.44 19.46
N ILE A 395 -1.01 -17.44 18.81
CA ILE A 395 0.27 -17.53 19.51
C ILE A 395 0.52 -16.25 20.31
N GLU A 396 0.52 -15.10 19.65
CA GLU A 396 0.96 -13.80 20.19
C GLU A 396 -0.19 -12.92 20.67
N GLY A 397 -1.44 -13.25 20.35
CA GLY A 397 -2.57 -12.36 20.57
C GLY A 397 -2.59 -11.23 19.54
N GLY A 398 -3.33 -10.17 19.86
CA GLY A 398 -3.41 -8.99 19.00
C GLY A 398 -4.29 -7.91 19.59
N ASN A 399 -4.37 -6.75 18.94
CA ASN A 399 -5.23 -5.66 19.35
C ASN A 399 -5.96 -5.08 18.14
N SER A 400 -7.22 -4.66 18.33
CA SER A 400 -7.91 -3.82 17.35
C SER A 400 -7.33 -2.40 17.35
N PRO A 401 -7.54 -1.61 16.29
CA PRO A 401 -6.97 -0.27 16.24
C PRO A 401 -7.68 0.74 17.17
N SER A 402 -6.92 1.73 17.61
CA SER A 402 -7.36 2.89 18.37
C SER A 402 -7.43 4.11 17.45
N THR A 403 -8.61 4.36 16.88
CA THR A 403 -8.83 5.45 15.93
C THR A 403 -9.61 6.61 16.54
N LEU A 404 -9.58 7.78 15.91
CA LEU A 404 -10.24 9.00 16.37
C LEU A 404 -11.76 8.86 16.51
N THR A 405 -12.38 8.03 15.67
CA THR A 405 -13.84 7.89 15.57
C THR A 405 -14.33 6.45 15.67
N GLY A 406 -13.42 5.49 15.87
CA GLY A 406 -13.75 4.07 15.99
C GLY A 406 -14.05 3.63 17.42
N PRO A 407 -14.41 2.34 17.58
CA PRO A 407 -14.59 1.73 18.90
C PRO A 407 -13.29 1.73 19.74
N PRO A 408 -13.40 1.58 21.06
CA PRO A 408 -12.23 1.42 21.92
C PRO A 408 -11.42 0.16 21.57
N ARG A 409 -10.09 0.27 21.62
CA ARG A 409 -9.15 -0.84 21.41
C ARG A 409 -9.54 -2.07 22.25
N GLN A 410 -9.61 -3.23 21.61
CA GLN A 410 -9.86 -4.52 22.23
C GLN A 410 -8.64 -5.42 22.05
N ALA A 411 -8.27 -6.12 23.12
CA ALA A 411 -7.19 -7.09 23.10
C ALA A 411 -7.71 -8.51 22.90
N MET A 412 -7.00 -9.27 22.07
CA MET A 412 -7.10 -10.72 21.99
C MET A 412 -5.90 -11.33 22.73
N PRO A 413 -6.11 -12.19 23.74
CA PRO A 413 -5.02 -12.74 24.53
C PRO A 413 -4.13 -13.68 23.71
N ALA A 414 -2.85 -13.74 24.08
CA ALA A 414 -1.88 -14.70 23.58
C ALA A 414 -2.08 -16.09 24.22
N PHE A 415 -1.90 -17.17 23.45
CA PHE A 415 -2.01 -18.55 23.94
C PHE A 415 -0.70 -19.35 23.81
N VAL A 416 0.42 -18.71 23.47
CA VAL A 416 1.74 -19.38 23.35
C VAL A 416 2.12 -20.24 24.56
N GLY A 417 1.80 -19.79 25.78
CA GLY A 417 2.08 -20.52 27.03
C GLY A 417 0.91 -21.35 27.57
N THR A 418 -0.22 -21.39 26.88
CA THR A 418 -1.47 -22.00 27.38
C THR A 418 -1.93 -23.19 26.56
N LEU A 419 -1.80 -23.12 25.23
CA LEU A 419 -2.23 -24.17 24.31
C LEU A 419 -1.03 -24.80 23.61
N ALA A 420 -1.01 -26.13 23.53
CA ALA A 420 -0.04 -26.86 22.72
C ALA A 420 -0.33 -26.69 21.21
N ASP A 421 0.66 -26.96 20.37
CA ASP A 421 0.57 -26.80 18.90
C ASP A 421 -0.62 -27.57 18.31
N VAL A 422 -0.83 -28.80 18.79
CA VAL A 422 -1.98 -29.63 18.39
C VAL A 422 -3.31 -28.98 18.78
N GLN A 423 -3.41 -28.35 19.95
CA GLN A 423 -4.64 -27.70 20.39
C GLN A 423 -4.95 -26.46 19.55
N ILE A 424 -3.93 -25.65 19.24
CA ILE A 424 -4.05 -24.49 18.34
C ILE A 424 -4.49 -24.95 16.94
N ALA A 425 -3.82 -25.95 16.38
CA ALA A 425 -4.16 -26.49 15.07
C ALA A 425 -5.61 -27.00 15.00
N GLN A 426 -6.04 -27.73 16.03
CA GLN A 426 -7.40 -28.29 16.11
C GLN A 426 -8.48 -27.20 16.28
N VAL A 427 -8.26 -26.19 17.12
CA VAL A 427 -9.26 -25.10 17.29
C VAL A 427 -9.38 -24.25 16.04
N LEU A 428 -8.27 -23.95 15.36
CA LEU A 428 -8.31 -23.20 14.11
C LEU A 428 -8.94 -24.01 12.98
N THR A 429 -8.67 -25.31 12.93
CA THR A 429 -9.35 -26.21 11.99
C THR A 429 -10.85 -26.22 12.23
N TYR A 430 -11.30 -26.31 13.48
CA TYR A 430 -12.72 -26.22 13.82
C TYR A 430 -13.33 -24.88 13.37
N VAL A 431 -12.68 -23.75 13.67
CA VAL A 431 -13.14 -22.41 13.24
C VAL A 431 -13.26 -22.31 11.71
N ARG A 432 -12.37 -22.96 10.96
CA ARG A 432 -12.34 -22.97 9.49
C ARG A 432 -13.37 -23.90 8.84
N SER A 433 -14.01 -24.78 9.62
CA SER A 433 -15.09 -25.68 9.16
C SER A 433 -16.45 -25.42 9.81
N ALA A 434 -16.51 -24.59 10.86
CA ALA A 434 -17.73 -24.30 11.61
C ALA A 434 -18.59 -23.19 10.97
N TRP A 435 -19.88 -23.16 11.33
CA TRP A 435 -20.84 -22.10 11.00
C TRP A 435 -21.03 -21.83 9.50
N GLY A 436 -20.71 -22.81 8.65
CA GLY A 436 -20.75 -22.68 7.20
C GLY A 436 -19.45 -22.24 6.56
N ASN A 437 -18.36 -22.09 7.34
CA ASN A 437 -17.01 -21.98 6.82
C ASN A 437 -16.58 -23.30 6.18
N ASN A 438 -15.81 -23.20 5.11
CA ASN A 438 -15.20 -24.34 4.46
C ASN A 438 -13.86 -23.90 3.87
N ALA A 439 -12.80 -24.10 4.64
CA ALA A 439 -11.41 -23.82 4.26
C ALA A 439 -10.50 -24.97 4.72
N GLN A 440 -9.28 -25.04 4.17
CA GLN A 440 -8.34 -26.14 4.44
C GLN A 440 -7.97 -26.21 5.93
N PRO A 441 -7.79 -27.42 6.51
CA PRO A 441 -7.42 -27.57 7.91
C PRO A 441 -6.01 -27.04 8.20
N ILE A 442 -5.71 -26.80 9.47
CA ILE A 442 -4.38 -26.42 9.97
C ILE A 442 -3.77 -27.60 10.72
N THR A 443 -2.50 -27.87 10.45
CA THR A 443 -1.76 -28.95 11.11
C THR A 443 -0.94 -28.44 12.29
N ALA A 444 -0.56 -29.35 13.20
CA ALA A 444 0.33 -29.00 14.29
C ALA A 444 1.72 -28.56 13.79
N ASN A 445 2.17 -29.10 12.65
CA ASN A 445 3.43 -28.71 12.02
C ASN A 445 3.41 -27.25 11.54
N ASP A 446 2.27 -26.78 10.99
CA ASP A 446 2.13 -25.38 10.59
C ASP A 446 2.29 -24.44 11.78
N VAL A 447 1.71 -24.82 12.93
CA VAL A 447 1.82 -24.04 14.18
C VAL A 447 3.25 -24.06 14.73
N SER A 448 3.87 -25.25 14.77
CA SER A 448 5.22 -25.43 15.29
C SER A 448 6.25 -24.64 14.47
N ALA A 449 6.17 -24.74 13.14
CA ALA A 449 7.04 -24.01 12.22
C ALA A 449 6.92 -22.49 12.42
N LEU A 450 5.71 -21.96 12.61
CA LEU A 450 5.52 -20.53 12.86
C LEU A 450 6.05 -20.10 14.23
N ARG A 451 5.86 -20.90 15.29
CA ARG A 451 6.43 -20.61 16.62
C ARG A 451 7.96 -20.52 16.59
N GLU A 452 8.61 -21.45 15.89
CA GLU A 452 10.07 -21.43 15.72
C GLU A 452 10.56 -20.20 14.96
N ILE A 453 9.74 -19.62 14.08
CA ILE A 453 10.08 -18.41 13.34
C ILE A 453 9.93 -17.17 14.24
N LEU A 454 8.85 -17.08 15.02
CA LEU A 454 8.51 -15.91 15.83
C LEU A 454 9.36 -15.78 17.11
N HIS A 455 9.89 -16.89 17.65
CA HIS A 455 10.64 -16.91 18.91
C HIS A 455 12.13 -17.25 18.73
N LYS A 456 12.69 -16.96 17.56
CA LYS A 456 14.14 -16.87 17.34
C LYS A 456 14.68 -15.57 17.92
#